data_AF-A0A645C5W6-F1
#
_entry.id   AF-A0A645C5W6-F1
#
_cell.length_a   1.000
_cell.length_b   1.000
_cell.length_c   1.000
_cell.angle_alpha   90.00
_cell.angle_beta   90.00
_cell.angle_gamma   90.00
#
_symmetry.space_group_name_H-M   'P 1'
#
loop_
_entity.id
_entity.type
_entity.pdbx_description
1 polymer ?
#
loop_
_entity_poly.entity_id
_entity_poly.type
_entity_poly.pdbx_seq_one_letter_code
_entity_poly.pdbx_strand_id
1 'polypeptide(L)'
;MSSFDGLYTFADVANMYNIDQSTLRHNVGSRFVDGEDVKKLGKTWIVREEALVREFGFIPENNEEAPNVRKKPGRKSAFDKCREAYLNGEIK
;
A
#
# COMPACT_ATOMS: atom_id res chain seq x y z
N MET A 1 9.73 -18.41 14.28
CA MET A 1 8.95 -17.52 13.40
C MET A 1 9.12 -16.12 13.96
N SER A 2 9.65 -15.21 13.16
CA SER A 2 10.12 -13.89 13.61
C SER A 2 8.92 -12.97 13.87
N SER A 3 8.95 -12.14 14.91
CA SER A 3 7.82 -11.29 15.36
C SER A 3 7.47 -10.11 14.43
N PHE A 4 7.87 -10.17 13.15
CA PHE A 4 7.74 -9.08 12.18
C PHE A 4 7.03 -9.48 10.87
N ASP A 5 6.50 -10.70 10.78
CA ASP A 5 5.65 -11.07 9.64
C ASP A 5 4.40 -10.18 9.58
N GLY A 6 4.01 -9.79 8.37
CA GLY A 6 2.82 -8.96 8.12
C GLY A 6 2.94 -7.48 8.47
N LEU A 7 4.16 -6.96 8.65
CA LEU A 7 4.44 -5.53 8.84
C LEU A 7 5.29 -4.97 7.71
N TYR A 8 4.85 -3.87 7.12
CA TYR A 8 5.53 -3.22 6.01
C TYR A 8 5.85 -1.77 6.36
N THR A 9 6.98 -1.25 5.92
CA THR A 9 7.24 0.19 6.02
C THR A 9 6.52 0.91 4.89
N PHE A 10 6.21 2.21 5.07
CA PHE A 10 5.71 3.02 3.96
C PHE A 10 6.68 3.08 2.77
N ALA A 11 7.98 2.83 2.97
CA ALA A 11 8.92 2.73 1.87
C ALA A 11 8.69 1.43 1.06
N ASP A 12 8.49 0.31 1.75
CA ASP A 12 8.17 -0.98 1.11
C ASP A 12 6.86 -0.87 0.33
N VAL A 13 5.81 -0.31 0.97
CA VAL A 13 4.50 -0.08 0.35
C VAL A 13 4.62 0.87 -0.85
N ALA A 14 5.41 1.91 -0.74
CA ALA A 14 5.60 2.84 -1.85
C ALA A 14 6.21 2.16 -3.08
N ASN A 15 7.16 1.26 -2.87
CA ASN A 15 7.78 0.47 -3.94
C ASN A 15 6.80 -0.60 -4.47
N MET A 16 6.19 -1.37 -3.58
CA MET A 16 5.24 -2.45 -3.89
C MET A 16 4.07 -1.95 -4.77
N TYR A 17 3.43 -0.84 -4.40
CA TYR A 17 2.25 -0.33 -5.11
C TYR A 17 2.56 0.82 -6.06
N ASN A 18 3.81 1.26 -6.16
CA ASN A 18 4.24 2.41 -6.96
C ASN A 18 3.47 3.70 -6.61
N ILE A 19 3.37 3.99 -5.30
CA ILE A 19 2.65 5.13 -4.73
C ILE A 19 3.62 5.94 -3.87
N ASP A 20 3.60 7.27 -3.96
CA ASP A 20 4.49 8.08 -3.10
C ASP A 20 4.14 7.89 -1.63
N GLN A 21 5.17 7.85 -0.79
CA GLN A 21 5.00 7.87 0.65
C GLN A 21 4.21 9.09 1.15
N SER A 22 4.25 10.22 0.43
CA SER A 22 3.42 11.40 0.75
C SER A 22 1.93 11.11 0.57
N THR A 23 1.55 10.36 -0.47
CA THR A 23 0.18 9.89 -0.70
C THR A 23 -0.25 8.93 0.41
N LEU A 24 0.61 7.99 0.81
CA LEU A 24 0.33 7.09 1.94
C LEU A 24 0.09 7.88 3.23
N ARG A 25 0.96 8.84 3.55
CA ARG A 25 0.83 9.73 4.72
C ARG A 25 -0.45 10.57 4.70
N HIS A 26 -0.83 11.10 3.54
CA HIS A 26 -2.05 11.89 3.40
C HIS A 26 -3.32 11.06 3.63
N ASN A 27 -3.24 9.73 3.48
CA ASN A 27 -4.36 8.83 3.67
C ASN A 27 -4.42 8.19 5.07
N VAL A 28 -3.50 8.57 5.96
CA VAL A 28 -3.60 8.25 7.39
C VAL A 28 -4.74 9.08 7.99
N GLY A 29 -5.68 8.41 8.66
CA GLY A 29 -6.93 8.97 9.19
C GLY A 29 -8.10 8.94 8.21
N SER A 30 -7.87 8.63 6.92
CA SER A 30 -8.96 8.50 5.93
C SER A 30 -9.13 7.08 5.42
N ARG A 31 -8.04 6.43 4.99
CA ARG A 31 -8.03 5.02 4.54
C ARG A 31 -7.34 4.09 5.52
N PHE A 32 -6.34 4.61 6.23
CA PHE A 32 -5.63 3.89 7.28
C PHE A 32 -5.97 4.48 8.65
N VAL A 33 -6.38 3.64 9.60
CA VAL A 33 -6.64 4.04 10.98
C VAL A 33 -5.31 4.14 11.74
N ASP A 34 -5.00 5.32 12.28
CA ASP A 34 -3.79 5.53 13.08
C ASP A 34 -3.87 4.80 14.43
N GLY A 35 -2.79 4.10 14.80
CA GLY A 35 -2.72 3.24 15.98
C GLY A 35 -3.26 1.82 15.77
N GLU A 36 -4.07 1.61 14.72
CA GLU A 36 -4.59 0.31 14.33
C GLU A 36 -3.85 -0.16 13.06
N ASP A 37 -4.27 0.29 11.88
CA ASP A 37 -3.67 -0.12 10.60
C ASP A 37 -2.23 0.35 10.44
N VAL A 38 -1.94 1.56 10.90
CA VAL A 38 -0.63 2.21 10.77
C VAL A 38 -0.13 2.72 12.10
N LYS A 39 1.19 2.69 12.28
CA LYS A 39 1.84 3.25 13.46
C LYS A 39 3.16 3.91 13.09
N LYS A 40 3.36 5.13 13.58
CA LYS A 40 4.63 5.83 13.43
C LYS A 40 5.66 5.31 14.45
N LEU A 41 6.80 4.84 13.96
CA LEU A 41 7.97 4.44 14.74
C LEU A 41 9.16 5.32 14.37
N GLY A 42 9.46 6.30 15.21
CA GLY A 42 10.52 7.28 14.96
C GLY A 42 10.25 8.10 13.69
N LYS A 43 11.06 7.88 12.64
CA LYS A 43 10.91 8.53 11.32
C LYS A 43 10.13 7.69 10.31
N THR A 44 9.85 6.42 10.63
CA THR A 44 9.23 5.46 9.73
C THR A 44 7.78 5.23 10.10
N TRP A 45 6.93 5.01 9.10
CA TRP A 45 5.57 4.53 9.30
C TRP A 45 5.53 3.06 8.98
N ILE A 46 4.97 2.27 9.90
CA ILE A 46 4.70 0.85 9.73
C ILE A 46 3.21 0.71 9.41
N VAL A 47 2.87 -0.20 8.50
CA VAL A 47 1.50 -0.61 8.18
C VAL A 47 1.35 -2.11 8.36
N ARG A 48 0.17 -2.55 8.80
CA ARG A 48 -0.20 -3.97 8.83
C ARG A 48 -0.60 -4.48 7.46
N GLU A 49 -0.25 -5.71 7.18
CA GLU A 49 -0.71 -6.53 6.05
C GLU A 49 -2.23 -6.44 5.84
N GLU A 50 -3.00 -6.63 6.91
CA GLU A 50 -4.46 -6.61 6.88
C GLU A 50 -5.02 -5.32 6.29
N ALA A 51 -4.39 -4.19 6.61
CA ALA A 51 -4.77 -2.89 6.08
C ALA A 51 -4.42 -2.77 4.58
N LEU A 52 -3.30 -3.33 4.15
CA LEU A 52 -2.94 -3.35 2.74
C LEU A 52 -3.92 -4.21 1.94
N VAL A 53 -4.25 -5.41 2.41
CA VAL A 53 -5.25 -6.28 1.77
C VAL A 53 -6.61 -5.60 1.71
N ARG A 54 -7.01 -4.87 2.76
CA ARG A 54 -8.29 -4.13 2.76
C ARG A 54 -8.33 -3.02 1.71
N GLU A 55 -7.25 -2.24 1.59
CA GLU A 55 -7.20 -1.06 0.73
C GLU A 55 -6.88 -1.39 -0.74
N PHE A 56 -5.99 -2.35 -0.97
CA PHE A 56 -5.47 -2.73 -2.29
C PHE A 56 -6.02 -4.05 -2.81
N GLY A 57 -6.48 -4.94 -1.93
CA GLY A 57 -7.02 -6.26 -2.30
C GLY A 57 -5.99 -7.39 -2.39
N PHE A 58 -4.69 -7.08 -2.33
CA PHE A 58 -3.59 -8.03 -2.46
C PHE A 58 -2.32 -7.48 -1.82
N ILE A 59 -1.29 -8.32 -1.73
CA ILE A 59 0.07 -7.91 -1.33
C ILE A 59 1.04 -8.44 -2.39
N PRO A 60 1.84 -7.58 -3.01
CA PRO A 60 2.90 -8.04 -3.91
C PRO A 60 3.89 -8.95 -3.15
N GLU A 61 4.02 -10.20 -3.57
CA GLU A 61 5.08 -11.08 -3.06
C GLU A 61 6.43 -10.69 -3.68
N ASN A 62 7.51 -10.77 -2.89
CA ASN A 62 8.91 -10.60 -3.36
C ASN A 62 9.29 -9.26 -4.00
N ASN A 63 8.65 -8.14 -3.60
CA ASN A 63 9.08 -6.80 -4.00
C ASN A 63 9.03 -6.57 -5.53
N GLU A 64 8.15 -7.29 -6.24
CA GLU A 64 7.83 -6.99 -7.63
C GLU A 64 7.11 -5.64 -7.69
N GLU A 65 7.72 -4.69 -8.39
CA GLU A 65 7.24 -3.32 -8.51
C GLU A 65 5.94 -3.33 -9.32
N ALA A 66 4.79 -2.98 -8.70
CA ALA A 66 3.54 -2.92 -9.44
C ALA A 66 3.71 -1.96 -10.64
N PRO A 67 3.28 -2.35 -11.87
CA PRO A 67 3.36 -1.50 -13.05
C PRO A 67 2.73 -0.15 -12.77
N ASN A 68 3.40 0.92 -13.21
CA ASN A 68 3.12 2.31 -12.84
C ASN A 68 1.64 2.70 -12.99
N VAL A 69 0.89 2.52 -11.91
CA VAL A 69 -0.55 2.77 -11.79
C VAL A 69 -0.87 4.26 -11.96
N ARG A 70 0.11 5.13 -11.67
CA ARG A 70 -0.02 6.59 -11.75
C ARG A 70 -0.24 7.09 -13.16
N LYS A 71 0.16 6.34 -14.19
CA LYS A 71 -0.04 6.70 -15.60
C LYS A 71 -1.43 6.39 -16.15
N LYS A 72 -2.28 5.65 -15.42
CA LYS A 72 -3.64 5.36 -15.90
C LYS A 72 -4.49 6.65 -15.92
N PRO A 73 -5.08 7.02 -17.07
CA PRO A 73 -5.93 8.21 -17.16
C PRO A 73 -7.18 8.04 -16.28
N GLY A 74 -7.68 9.16 -15.74
CA GLY A 74 -8.92 9.20 -14.96
C GLY A 74 -8.78 9.70 -13.52
N ARG A 75 -9.93 10.04 -12.92
CA ARG A 75 -10.09 10.74 -11.63
C ARG A 75 -9.98 9.84 -10.39
N LYS A 76 -9.73 8.53 -10.57
CA LYS A 76 -9.64 7.55 -9.48
C LYS A 76 -8.37 7.72 -8.65
N SER A 77 -8.41 7.31 -7.37
CA SER A 77 -7.23 7.38 -6.51
C SER A 77 -6.16 6.38 -6.92
N ALA A 78 -4.91 6.58 -6.47
CA ALA A 78 -3.82 5.63 -6.74
C ALA A 78 -4.13 4.23 -6.17
N PHE A 79 -4.80 4.17 -5.02
CA PHE A 79 -5.22 2.92 -4.39
C PHE A 79 -6.24 2.16 -5.24
N ASP A 80 -7.31 2.86 -5.67
CA ASP A 80 -8.39 2.24 -6.45
C ASP A 80 -7.86 1.71 -7.78
N LYS A 81 -6.96 2.46 -8.42
CA LYS A 81 -6.32 2.02 -9.67
C LYS A 81 -5.45 0.77 -9.46
N CYS A 82 -4.77 0.64 -8.32
CA CYS A 82 -4.00 -0.56 -7.98
C CYS A 82 -4.93 -1.76 -7.78
N ARG A 83 -5.98 -1.58 -6.97
CA ARG A 83 -6.97 -2.62 -6.70
C ARG A 83 -7.66 -3.10 -7.98
N GLU A 84 -8.05 -2.18 -8.86
CA GLU A 84 -8.63 -2.52 -10.15
C GLU A 84 -7.65 -3.28 -11.06
N ALA A 85 -6.39 -2.85 -11.11
CA ALA A 85 -5.37 -3.55 -11.88
C ALA A 85 -5.19 -5.01 -11.39
N TYR A 86 -5.23 -5.24 -10.09
CA TYR A 86 -5.18 -6.57 -9.50
C TYR A 86 -6.42 -7.40 -9.86
N LEU A 87 -7.62 -6.84 -9.69
CA LEU A 87 -8.88 -7.52 -10.04
C LEU A 87 -8.98 -7.86 -11.53
N ASN A 88 -8.37 -7.05 -12.39
CA ASN A 88 -8.29 -7.29 -13.83
C ASN A 88 -7.19 -8.31 -14.22
N GLY A 89 -6.35 -8.76 -13.28
CA GLY A 89 -5.22 -9.66 -13.53
C GLY A 89 -4.05 -9.00 -14.27
N GLU A 90 -3.97 -7.67 -14.28
CA GLU A 90 -2.87 -6.92 -14.88
C GLU A 90 -1.59 -6.97 -14.02
N ILE A 91 -1.77 -7.23 -12.72
CA ILE A 91 -0.72 -7.38 -11.71
C ILE A 91 -1.05 -8.61 -10.86
N LYS A 92 -0.03 -9.36 -10.45
CA LYS A 92 -0.17 -10.60 -9.68
C LYS A 92 0.60 -10.48 -8.39
#